data_AF-A0A120GCR1-F1
#
_entry.id   AF-A0A120GCR1-F1
#
_cell.length_a   1.000
_cell.length_b   1.000
_cell.length_c   1.000
_cell.angle_alpha   90.00
_cell.angle_beta   90.00
_cell.angle_gamma   90.00
#
_symmetry.space_group_name_H-M   'P 1'
#
loop_
_entity.id
_entity.type
_entity.pdbx_description
1 polymer ?
#
loop_
_entity_poly.entity_id
_entity_poly.type
_entity_poly.pdbx_seq_one_letter_code
_entity_poly.pdbx_strand_id
1 'polypeptide(L)'
;MQEGLDDLAARAREVAEKAIAAKDGKPTSHDALHKAMMAYRAAAVKYIAHPSVGDFVRADATRYNGETREAIEKIASLIDDLNDLR
;
A
#
# COMPACT_ATOMS: atom_id res chain seq x y z
N MET A 1 6.10 9.66 11.28
CA MET A 1 5.58 8.29 11.03
C MET A 1 4.16 8.12 11.56
N GLN A 2 3.85 8.56 12.78
CA GLN A 2 2.53 8.40 13.41
C GLN A 2 1.36 8.97 12.58
N GLU A 3 1.46 10.22 12.11
CA GLU A 3 0.46 10.82 11.22
C GLU A 3 0.27 10.05 9.88
N GLY A 4 1.34 9.45 9.36
CA GLY A 4 1.28 8.64 8.15
C GLY A 4 0.60 7.28 8.37
N LEU A 5 0.76 6.70 9.56
CA LEU A 5 0.07 5.47 9.96
C LEU A 5 -1.41 5.73 10.21
N ASP A 6 -1.75 6.89 10.80
CA ASP A 6 -3.13 7.30 11.02
C ASP A 6 -3.87 7.54 9.68
N ASP A 7 -3.23 8.23 8.72
CA ASP A 7 -3.77 8.40 7.35
C ASP A 7 -3.94 7.04 6.66
N LEU A 8 -2.92 6.16 6.72
CA LEU A 8 -3.01 4.82 6.15
C LEU A 8 -4.18 4.02 6.72
N ALA A 9 -4.35 4.03 8.04
CA ALA A 9 -5.44 3.34 8.72
C ALA A 9 -6.81 3.91 8.35
N ALA A 10 -6.93 5.23 8.25
CA ALA A 10 -8.16 5.89 7.81
C ALA A 10 -8.53 5.49 6.38
N ARG A 11 -7.56 5.49 5.45
CA ARG A 11 -7.80 5.11 4.05
C ARG A 11 -8.12 3.62 3.89
N ALA A 12 -7.52 2.75 4.69
CA ALA A 12 -7.85 1.32 4.69
C ALA A 12 -9.32 1.08 5.09
N ARG A 13 -9.80 1.78 6.14
CA ARG A 13 -11.20 1.71 6.58
C ARG A 13 -12.15 2.21 5.50
N GLU A 14 -11.83 3.34 4.87
CA GLU A 14 -12.62 3.91 3.78
C GLU A 14 -12.77 2.93 2.60
N VAL A 15 -11.68 2.28 2.18
CA VAL A 15 -11.72 1.23 1.14
C VAL A 15 -12.64 0.08 1.55
N ALA A 16 -12.52 -0.42 2.78
CA ALA A 16 -13.34 -1.53 3.24
C ALA A 16 -14.83 -1.20 3.21
N GLU A 17 -15.21 0.00 3.66
CA GLU A 17 -16.60 0.49 3.60
C GLU A 17 -17.12 0.58 2.18
N LYS A 18 -16.34 1.17 1.25
CA LYS A 18 -16.75 1.29 -0.16
C LYS A 18 -16.82 -0.06 -0.87
N ALA A 19 -15.95 -1.01 -0.53
CA ALA A 19 -15.96 -2.35 -1.11
C ALA A 19 -17.23 -3.12 -0.73
N ILE A 20 -17.67 -3.00 0.54
CA ILE A 20 -18.94 -3.58 0.99
C ILE A 20 -20.11 -2.95 0.22
N ALA A 21 -20.14 -1.62 0.12
CA ALA A 21 -21.20 -0.93 -0.63
C ALA A 21 -21.24 -1.30 -2.12
N ALA A 22 -20.06 -1.52 -2.75
CA ALA A 22 -19.93 -1.96 -4.13
C ALA A 22 -20.41 -3.39 -4.35
N LYS A 23 -20.12 -4.29 -3.41
CA LYS A 23 -20.64 -5.66 -3.42
C LYS A 23 -22.16 -5.71 -3.46
N ASP A 24 -22.83 -4.76 -2.81
CA ASP A 24 -24.30 -4.65 -2.80
C ASP A 24 -24.89 -4.07 -4.11
N GLY A 25 -24.05 -3.87 -5.15
CA GLY A 25 -24.50 -3.68 -6.54
C GLY A 25 -24.86 -2.26 -6.94
N LYS A 26 -24.44 -1.23 -6.19
CA LYS A 26 -24.75 0.17 -6.52
C LYS A 26 -23.72 0.75 -7.52
N PRO A 27 -24.09 1.22 -8.72
CA PRO A 27 -23.11 1.70 -9.72
C PRO A 27 -22.21 2.85 -9.22
N THR A 28 -22.76 3.78 -8.44
CA THR A 28 -22.01 4.90 -7.84
C THR A 28 -21.00 4.46 -6.79
N SER A 29 -21.16 3.26 -6.22
CA SER A 29 -20.24 2.74 -5.21
C SER A 29 -18.97 2.13 -5.80
N HIS A 30 -18.96 1.75 -7.09
CA HIS A 30 -17.74 1.34 -7.78
C HIS A 30 -16.80 2.53 -8.07
N ASP A 31 -17.34 3.68 -8.48
CA ASP A 31 -16.53 4.91 -8.63
C ASP A 31 -15.99 5.38 -7.27
N ALA A 32 -16.83 5.36 -6.24
CA ALA A 32 -16.40 5.69 -4.87
C ALA A 32 -15.32 4.71 -4.36
N LEU A 33 -15.47 3.41 -4.63
CA LEU A 33 -14.45 2.41 -4.31
C LEU A 33 -13.15 2.69 -5.07
N HIS A 34 -13.22 3.00 -6.35
CA HIS A 34 -12.02 3.30 -7.14
C HIS A 34 -11.26 4.50 -6.57
N LYS A 35 -11.96 5.58 -6.22
CA LYS A 35 -11.35 6.76 -5.59
C LYS A 35 -10.73 6.44 -4.23
N ALA A 36 -11.43 5.67 -3.39
CA ALA A 36 -10.90 5.22 -2.10
C ALA A 36 -9.64 4.37 -2.27
N MET A 37 -9.62 3.47 -3.26
CA MET A 37 -8.45 2.64 -3.58
C MET A 37 -7.25 3.48 -4.03
N MET A 38 -7.47 4.54 -4.82
CA MET A 38 -6.39 5.45 -5.23
C MET A 38 -5.83 6.23 -4.04
N ALA A 39 -6.69 6.72 -3.14
CA ALA A 39 -6.25 7.40 -1.92
C ALA A 39 -5.48 6.46 -0.98
N TYR A 40 -5.97 5.23 -0.79
CA TYR A 40 -5.28 4.21 -0.01
C TYR A 40 -3.92 3.86 -0.59
N ARG A 41 -3.82 3.69 -1.92
CA ARG A 41 -2.54 3.45 -2.59
C ARG A 41 -1.55 4.58 -2.33
N ALA A 42 -1.97 5.84 -2.39
CA ALA A 42 -1.10 6.98 -2.11
C ALA A 42 -0.61 6.98 -0.64
N ALA A 43 -1.48 6.69 0.31
CA ALA A 43 -1.09 6.55 1.73
C ALA A 43 -0.14 5.36 1.96
N ALA A 44 -0.40 4.23 1.30
CA ALA A 44 0.46 3.04 1.37
C ALA A 44 1.85 3.33 0.82
N VAL A 45 1.98 4.06 -0.30
CA VAL A 45 3.28 4.48 -0.84
C VAL A 45 4.03 5.36 0.17
N LYS A 46 3.37 6.29 0.87
CA LYS A 46 4.03 7.11 1.91
C LYS A 46 4.56 6.26 3.08
N TYR A 47 3.82 5.23 3.49
CA TYR A 47 4.28 4.29 4.50
C TYR A 47 5.49 3.50 3.99
N ILE A 48 5.38 2.95 2.78
CA ILE A 48 6.40 2.12 2.13
C ILE A 48 7.70 2.92 1.89
N ALA A 49 7.61 4.19 1.55
CA ALA A 49 8.76 5.08 1.37
C ALA A 49 9.43 5.50 2.68
N HIS A 50 9.01 5.00 3.85
CA HIS A 50 9.75 5.26 5.08
C HIS A 50 11.05 4.44 5.12
N PRO A 51 12.20 5.02 5.49
CA PRO A 51 13.50 4.35 5.45
C PRO A 51 13.55 2.99 6.17
N SER A 52 12.81 2.85 7.28
CA SER A 52 12.76 1.60 8.04
C SER A 52 11.95 0.47 7.37
N VAL A 53 11.20 0.74 6.29
CA VAL A 53 10.32 -0.25 5.66
C VAL A 53 11.06 -1.14 4.66
N GLY A 54 12.12 -0.65 4.01
CA GLY A 54 12.94 -1.46 3.11
C GLY A 54 13.46 -2.75 3.76
N ASP A 55 13.92 -2.66 5.02
CA ASP A 55 14.39 -3.82 5.79
C ASP A 55 13.28 -4.84 6.08
N PHE A 56 12.07 -4.37 6.42
CA PHE A 56 10.92 -5.25 6.64
C PHE A 56 10.50 -5.96 5.35
N VAL A 57 10.52 -5.27 4.21
CA VAL A 57 10.17 -5.84 2.90
C VAL A 57 11.19 -6.90 2.47
N ARG A 58 12.50 -6.63 2.63
CA ARG A 58 13.54 -7.65 2.36
C ARG A 58 13.42 -8.86 3.28
N ALA A 59 13.12 -8.65 4.55
CA ALA A 59 12.89 -9.75 5.49
C ALA A 59 11.67 -10.60 5.08
N ASP A 60 10.59 -9.98 4.63
CA ASP A 60 9.40 -10.69 4.15
C ASP A 60 9.65 -11.45 2.84
N ALA A 61 10.46 -10.89 1.93
CA ALA A 61 10.84 -11.55 0.67
C ALA A 61 11.45 -12.94 0.90
N THR A 62 12.18 -13.14 2.00
CA THR A 62 12.80 -14.44 2.34
C THR A 62 11.79 -15.58 2.55
N ARG A 63 10.50 -15.26 2.73
CA ARG A 63 9.42 -16.22 2.90
C ARG A 63 8.86 -16.77 1.59
N TYR A 64 9.24 -16.17 0.46
CA TYR A 64 8.74 -16.53 -0.87
C TYR A 64 9.88 -17.06 -1.75
N ASN A 65 9.50 -17.73 -2.85
CA ASN A 65 10.43 -18.24 -3.86
C ASN A 65 9.96 -17.81 -5.26
N GLY A 66 10.88 -17.86 -6.24
CA GLY A 66 10.59 -17.58 -7.65
C GLY A 66 10.14 -16.13 -7.89
N GLU A 67 9.26 -15.94 -8.88
CA GLU A 67 8.81 -14.63 -9.36
C GLU A 67 8.25 -13.74 -8.24
N THR A 68 7.56 -14.32 -7.25
CA THR A 68 7.02 -13.57 -6.10
C THR A 68 8.13 -12.95 -5.27
N ARG A 69 9.21 -13.69 -5.01
CA ARG A 69 10.35 -13.18 -4.25
C ARG A 69 11.04 -12.05 -5.02
N GLU A 70 11.29 -12.25 -6.32
CA GLU A 70 11.92 -11.24 -7.19
C GLU A 70 11.09 -9.95 -7.24
N ALA A 71 9.78 -10.05 -7.31
CA ALA A 71 8.89 -8.88 -7.28
C ALA A 71 8.98 -8.11 -5.96
N ILE A 72 9.02 -8.81 -4.81
CA ILE A 72 9.13 -8.18 -3.49
C ILE A 72 10.53 -7.56 -3.30
N GLU A 73 11.60 -8.23 -3.72
CA GLU A 73 12.96 -7.68 -3.69
C GLU A 73 13.09 -6.43 -4.57
N LYS A 74 12.46 -6.42 -5.75
CA LYS A 74 12.40 -5.24 -6.61
C LYS A 74 11.65 -4.08 -5.97
N ILE A 75 10.58 -4.35 -5.20
CA ILE A 75 9.89 -3.32 -4.41
C ILE A 75 10.83 -2.75 -3.35
N ALA A 76 11.60 -3.60 -2.63
CA ALA A 76 12.57 -3.12 -1.66
C ALA A 76 13.64 -2.21 -2.27
N SER A 77 14.21 -2.58 -3.42
CA SER A 77 15.18 -1.74 -4.14
C SER A 77 14.60 -0.39 -4.54
N LEU A 78 13.35 -0.34 -4.99
CA LEU A 78 12.69 0.92 -5.35
C LEU A 78 12.45 1.82 -4.12
N ILE A 79 12.27 1.23 -2.94
CA ILE A 79 12.17 1.97 -1.67
C ILE A 79 13.51 2.59 -1.31
N ASP A 80 14.60 1.85 -1.51
CA ASP A 80 15.96 2.33 -1.27
C ASP A 80 16.27 3.52 -2.18
N ASP A 81 16.02 3.39 -3.48
CA ASP A 81 16.22 4.46 -4.47
C ASP A 81 15.43 5.74 -4.10
N LEU A 82 14.19 5.59 -3.61
CA LEU A 82 13.37 6.72 -3.17
C LEU A 82 13.93 7.43 -1.93
N ASN A 83 14.60 6.69 -1.05
CA ASN A 83 15.20 7.24 0.17
C ASN A 83 16.58 7.84 -0.08
N ASP A 84 17.34 7.32 -1.04
CA ASP A 84 18.66 7.85 -1.43
C ASP A 84 18.57 9.14 -2.26
N LEU A 85 17.43 9.40 -2.91
CA LEU A 85 17.14 10.66 -3.62
C LEU A 85 16.79 11.84 -2.70
N ARG A 86 16.93 11.69 -1.38
CA ARG A 86 16.42 12.62 -0.36
C ARG A 86 17.50 13.44 0.35
#